data_AF-A0A0N4Y0E7-F1
#
_entry.id   AF-A0A0N4Y0E7-F1
#
_cell.length_a   1.000
_cell.length_b   1.000
_cell.length_c   1.000
_cell.angle_alpha   90.00
_cell.angle_beta   90.00
_cell.angle_gamma   90.00
#
_symmetry.space_group_name_H-M   'P 1'
#
loop_
_entity.id
_entity.type
_entity.pdbx_description
1 polymer ?
#
loop_
_entity_poly.entity_id
_entity_poly.type
_entity_poly.pdbx_seq_one_letter_code
_entity_poly.pdbx_strand_id
1 'polypeptide(L)'
;MPSLGPKDISRELQHAATGSAKRSPPSVTSDTQQPQPKRQKTQKHERSMDEAEVEVFRERILSNRECDWSAVVRMLEQVGTKWIEHSQVAKRTTTDWRALESGERMEGSKILKQKRAKDLLRATQREQAMLLRTAARYVTVTLAYSSAASKAKIPQSEQFEKIRRSLIGLRRTRTSLAVTVADIENYLEEIHNLRADKQRLQQANDELERDLELWKNKTQQRSEEATRLTQQPDELRLAETDVQRQLAEVRRQLEEQRQPIQLYSLVLGKFFRMNE
;
A
#
# COMPACT_ATOMS: atom_id res chain seq x y z
N MET A 1 -42.70 23.15 7.09
CA MET A 1 -43.58 22.92 5.91
C MET A 1 -42.86 21.94 5.00
N PRO A 2 -43.57 20.94 4.47
CA PRO A 2 -43.59 19.61 5.07
C PRO A 2 -42.98 18.53 4.15
N SER A 3 -42.72 17.34 4.72
CA SER A 3 -43.43 16.09 4.35
C SER A 3 -42.76 15.30 3.22
N LEU A 4 -42.10 14.19 3.53
CA LEU A 4 -42.65 12.83 3.57
C LEU A 4 -42.03 12.03 2.40
N GLY A 5 -41.16 11.06 2.72
CA GLY A 5 -41.30 9.76 2.04
C GLY A 5 -42.59 9.08 2.53
N PRO A 6 -42.89 7.81 2.25
CA PRO A 6 -42.15 6.79 1.50
C PRO A 6 -43.10 6.05 0.51
N LYS A 7 -42.85 4.75 0.25
CA LYS A 7 -43.75 3.67 -0.24
C LYS A 7 -43.39 3.18 -1.65
N ASP A 8 -42.82 1.97 -1.75
CA ASP A 8 -43.54 0.68 -1.84
C ASP A 8 -44.02 0.45 -3.31
N ILE A 9 -44.07 -0.72 -3.94
CA ILE A 9 -43.97 -2.14 -3.59
C ILE A 9 -44.05 -2.89 -4.95
N SER A 10 -43.59 -4.16 -4.99
CA SER A 10 -43.99 -5.25 -5.91
C SER A 10 -43.44 -5.28 -7.35
N ARG A 11 -42.79 -6.39 -7.77
CA ARG A 11 -43.35 -7.70 -8.26
C ARG A 11 -44.13 -7.49 -9.57
N GLU A 12 -43.93 -8.20 -10.67
CA GLU A 12 -43.71 -9.63 -10.95
C GLU A 12 -43.18 -9.74 -12.40
N LEU A 13 -42.17 -10.58 -12.68
CA LEU A 13 -42.32 -11.86 -13.41
C LEU A 13 -43.36 -11.87 -14.55
N GLN A 14 -42.90 -12.08 -15.79
CA GLN A 14 -43.57 -13.00 -16.71
C GLN A 14 -42.60 -13.61 -17.72
N HIS A 15 -42.65 -14.93 -17.79
CA HIS A 15 -42.02 -15.80 -18.76
C HIS A 15 -42.71 -15.68 -20.13
N ALA A 16 -41.96 -15.88 -21.20
CA ALA A 16 -42.50 -16.49 -22.42
C ALA A 16 -41.45 -17.43 -23.01
N ALA A 17 -41.78 -18.71 -23.01
CA ALA A 17 -41.08 -19.78 -23.68
C ALA A 17 -41.61 -19.92 -25.12
N THR A 18 -40.71 -20.04 -26.09
CA THR A 18 -40.86 -20.73 -27.38
C THR A 18 -39.44 -21.10 -27.79
N GLY A 19 -39.08 -22.23 -28.39
CA GLY A 19 -39.79 -23.39 -28.90
C GLY A 19 -38.71 -24.31 -29.49
N SER A 20 -38.95 -25.61 -29.39
CA SER A 20 -38.13 -26.76 -29.77
C SER A 20 -37.52 -26.74 -31.19
N ALA A 21 -36.29 -27.24 -31.38
CA ALA A 21 -36.00 -28.55 -32.03
C ALA A 21 -34.65 -28.66 -32.80
N LYS A 22 -33.93 -29.74 -32.48
CA LYS A 22 -33.21 -30.70 -33.36
C LYS A 22 -31.77 -30.43 -33.91
N ARG A 23 -30.92 -31.41 -33.51
CA ARG A 23 -29.88 -32.18 -34.24
C ARG A 23 -28.42 -31.67 -34.24
N SER A 24 -27.54 -32.65 -34.04
CA SER A 24 -26.13 -32.61 -33.61
C SER A 24 -25.12 -32.73 -34.80
N PRO A 25 -23.81 -33.01 -34.57
CA PRO A 25 -22.60 -32.16 -34.75
C PRO A 25 -21.72 -32.66 -35.93
N PRO A 26 -20.36 -32.54 -36.01
CA PRO A 26 -19.34 -31.65 -35.41
C PRO A 26 -18.56 -30.85 -36.50
N SER A 27 -17.64 -29.91 -36.21
CA SER A 27 -16.17 -30.12 -36.34
C SER A 27 -15.40 -28.78 -36.43
N VAL A 28 -14.25 -28.71 -35.75
CA VAL A 28 -12.96 -28.07 -36.15
C VAL A 28 -12.78 -26.54 -36.03
N THR A 29 -11.95 -26.16 -35.03
CA THR A 29 -10.91 -25.10 -34.93
C THR A 29 -11.05 -23.82 -35.80
N SER A 30 -10.89 -22.59 -35.30
CA SER A 30 -9.66 -22.04 -34.69
C SER A 30 -9.94 -20.62 -34.14
N ASP A 31 -9.24 -20.27 -33.04
CA ASP A 31 -8.72 -18.95 -32.65
C ASP A 31 -9.61 -17.70 -32.72
N THR A 32 -10.13 -17.29 -31.57
CA THR A 32 -10.10 -15.89 -31.11
C THR A 32 -10.12 -15.86 -29.58
N GLN A 33 -8.93 -15.77 -28.95
CA GLN A 33 -8.83 -15.56 -27.50
C GLN A 33 -9.08 -14.08 -27.17
N GLN A 34 -10.27 -13.78 -26.63
CA GLN A 34 -10.51 -12.57 -25.84
C GLN A 34 -9.90 -12.73 -24.43
N PRO A 35 -9.19 -11.73 -23.89
CA PRO A 35 -8.65 -11.79 -22.53
C PRO A 35 -9.78 -11.64 -21.50
N GLN A 36 -9.99 -12.68 -20.68
CA GLN A 36 -10.91 -12.63 -19.53
C GLN A 36 -10.41 -11.64 -18.45
N PRO A 37 -11.30 -10.86 -17.82
CA PRO A 37 -10.96 -10.04 -16.67
C PRO A 37 -10.62 -10.92 -15.45
N LYS A 38 -9.47 -10.62 -14.82
CA LYS A 38 -8.97 -11.29 -13.62
C LYS A 38 -10.01 -11.24 -12.50
N ARG A 39 -10.60 -12.39 -12.19
CA ARG A 39 -11.44 -12.62 -10.99
C ARG A 39 -10.68 -12.16 -9.75
N GLN A 40 -11.22 -11.17 -9.04
CA GLN A 40 -10.83 -10.86 -7.67
C GLN A 40 -11.05 -12.10 -6.81
N LYS A 41 -9.98 -12.58 -6.18
CA LYS A 41 -10.00 -13.69 -5.23
C LYS A 41 -10.85 -13.28 -4.03
N THR A 42 -12.07 -13.79 -3.95
CA THR A 42 -12.90 -13.78 -2.75
C THR A 42 -12.24 -14.67 -1.69
N GLN A 43 -11.43 -14.05 -0.84
CA GLN A 43 -10.75 -14.67 0.31
C GLN A 43 -11.73 -15.16 1.41
N LYS A 44 -13.04 -14.98 1.20
CA LYS A 44 -14.11 -15.32 2.14
C LYS A 44 -14.54 -16.79 2.10
N HIS A 45 -14.08 -17.57 1.11
CA HIS A 45 -14.61 -18.92 0.86
C HIS A 45 -13.85 -20.08 1.54
N GLU A 46 -12.62 -19.88 2.03
CA GLU A 46 -11.89 -20.93 2.77
C GLU A 46 -12.51 -21.16 4.17
N ARG A 47 -12.90 -20.10 4.89
CA ARG A 47 -13.47 -20.25 6.24
C ARG A 47 -14.83 -20.97 6.27
N SER A 48 -15.65 -20.84 5.22
CA SER A 48 -16.99 -21.45 5.19
C SER A 48 -16.98 -22.95 4.89
N MET A 49 -15.95 -23.48 4.21
CA MET A 49 -15.81 -24.93 4.04
C MET A 49 -15.36 -25.61 5.32
N ASP A 50 -14.55 -24.94 6.14
CA ASP A 50 -13.95 -25.55 7.33
C ASP A 50 -14.97 -25.85 8.44
N GLU A 51 -15.95 -24.98 8.67
CA GLU A 51 -17.04 -25.24 9.63
C GLU A 51 -17.96 -26.36 9.15
N ALA A 52 -18.29 -26.38 7.85
CA ALA A 52 -19.12 -27.43 7.26
C ALA A 52 -18.50 -28.82 7.43
N GLU A 53 -17.18 -28.96 7.28
CA GLU A 53 -16.51 -30.25 7.47
C GLU A 53 -16.37 -30.66 8.95
N VAL A 54 -16.48 -29.73 9.90
CA VAL A 54 -16.60 -30.05 11.33
C VAL A 54 -18.02 -30.48 11.65
N GLU A 55 -19.03 -29.82 11.09
CA GLU A 55 -20.43 -30.17 11.32
C GLU A 55 -20.80 -31.52 10.69
N VAL A 56 -20.34 -31.80 9.46
CA VAL A 56 -20.50 -33.13 8.83
C VAL A 56 -19.82 -34.23 9.67
N PHE A 57 -18.66 -33.95 10.25
CA PHE A 57 -18.00 -34.88 11.17
C PHE A 57 -18.83 -35.10 12.44
N ARG A 58 -19.36 -34.01 13.01
CA ARG A 58 -20.21 -34.04 14.21
C ARG A 58 -21.49 -34.83 13.96
N GLU A 59 -22.19 -34.58 12.87
CA GLU A 59 -23.38 -35.32 12.47
C GLU A 59 -23.07 -36.81 12.32
N ARG A 60 -21.98 -37.17 11.62
CA ARG A 60 -21.55 -38.57 11.49
C ARG A 60 -21.30 -39.25 12.85
N ILE A 61 -20.67 -38.55 13.79
CA ILE A 61 -20.43 -39.06 15.15
C ILE A 61 -21.75 -39.24 15.91
N LEU A 62 -22.65 -38.25 15.82
CA LEU A 62 -23.94 -38.28 16.51
C LEU A 62 -24.91 -39.30 15.93
N SER A 63 -24.83 -39.60 14.63
CA SER A 63 -25.62 -40.64 13.97
C SER A 63 -25.13 -42.05 14.28
N ASN A 64 -23.89 -42.22 14.78
CA ASN A 64 -23.29 -43.52 15.03
C ASN A 64 -22.96 -43.71 16.53
N ARG A 65 -23.99 -43.59 17.38
CA ARG A 65 -23.87 -43.61 18.85
C ARG A 65 -23.58 -44.98 19.47
N GLU A 66 -23.85 -46.06 18.75
CA GLU A 66 -23.63 -47.44 19.22
C GLU A 66 -22.20 -47.92 18.92
N CYS A 67 -21.21 -47.05 19.16
CA CYS A 67 -19.82 -47.38 18.91
C CYS A 67 -19.17 -47.93 20.19
N ASP A 68 -18.51 -49.08 20.08
CA ASP A 68 -17.77 -49.67 21.20
C ASP A 68 -16.62 -48.77 21.64
N TRP A 69 -16.28 -48.83 22.93
CA TRP A 69 -15.23 -48.00 23.50
C TRP A 69 -13.87 -48.15 22.79
N SER A 70 -13.55 -49.35 22.30
CA SER A 70 -12.32 -49.60 21.52
C SER A 70 -12.29 -48.81 20.19
N ALA A 71 -13.43 -48.60 19.54
CA ALA A 71 -13.54 -47.78 18.35
C ALA A 71 -13.40 -46.28 18.70
N VAL A 72 -13.96 -45.85 19.84
CA VAL A 72 -13.82 -44.49 20.36
C VAL A 72 -12.36 -44.16 20.68
N VAL A 73 -11.64 -45.07 21.33
CA VAL A 73 -10.20 -44.93 21.60
C VAL A 73 -9.42 -44.76 20.31
N ARG A 74 -9.66 -45.60 19.30
CA ARG A 74 -9.00 -45.46 17.99
C ARG A 74 -9.29 -44.11 17.33
N MET A 75 -10.52 -43.60 17.42
CA MET A 75 -10.85 -42.25 16.91
C MET A 75 -10.09 -41.15 17.66
N LEU A 76 -10.03 -41.23 18.99
CA LEU A 76 -9.28 -40.28 19.81
C LEU A 76 -7.77 -40.34 19.54
N GLU A 77 -7.22 -41.53 19.31
CA GLU A 77 -5.82 -41.72 18.92
C GLU A 77 -5.53 -41.12 17.55
N GLN A 78 -6.39 -41.34 16.55
CA GLN A 78 -6.22 -40.72 15.22
C GLN A 78 -6.27 -39.20 15.28
N VAL A 79 -7.20 -38.63 16.05
CA VAL A 79 -7.26 -37.18 16.28
C VAL A 79 -6.01 -36.72 17.05
N GLY A 80 -5.54 -37.51 18.02
CA GLY A 80 -4.31 -37.28 18.77
C GLY A 80 -3.01 -37.35 17.93
N THR A 81 -2.96 -38.19 16.90
CA THR A 81 -1.81 -38.24 15.98
C THR A 81 -1.77 -36.98 15.11
N LYS A 82 -2.91 -36.62 14.49
CA LYS A 82 -3.02 -35.37 13.71
C LYS A 82 -2.69 -34.14 14.56
N TRP A 83 -3.11 -34.18 15.81
CA TRP A 83 -2.78 -33.17 16.81
C TRP A 83 -1.26 -32.99 16.96
N ILE A 84 -0.54 -34.08 17.15
CA ILE A 84 0.92 -34.07 17.30
C ILE A 84 1.58 -33.56 16.03
N GLU A 85 1.13 -34.01 14.86
CA GLU A 85 1.63 -33.57 13.55
C GLU A 85 1.51 -32.05 13.39
N HIS A 86 0.30 -31.49 13.53
CA HIS A 86 0.09 -30.05 13.45
C HIS A 86 0.86 -29.28 14.51
N SER A 87 0.99 -29.82 15.72
CA SER A 87 1.79 -29.19 16.79
C SER A 87 3.29 -29.17 16.46
N GLN A 88 3.81 -30.19 15.77
CA GLN A 88 5.20 -30.20 15.32
C GLN A 88 5.42 -29.22 14.18
N VAL A 89 4.51 -29.15 13.21
CA VAL A 89 4.57 -28.15 12.12
C VAL A 89 4.53 -26.74 12.71
N ALA A 90 3.60 -26.48 13.64
CA ALA A 90 3.51 -25.21 14.35
C ALA A 90 4.83 -24.80 15.01
N LYS A 91 5.47 -25.72 15.75
CA LYS A 91 6.78 -25.46 16.37
C LYS A 91 7.85 -25.14 15.33
N ARG A 92 7.91 -25.91 14.23
CA ARG A 92 8.86 -25.64 13.14
C ARG A 92 8.64 -24.26 12.53
N THR A 93 7.39 -23.87 12.26
CA THR A 93 7.07 -22.55 11.72
C THR A 93 7.48 -21.42 12.68
N THR A 94 7.28 -21.59 13.99
CA THR A 94 7.78 -20.64 14.99
C THR A 94 9.32 -20.59 14.99
N THR A 95 10.01 -21.73 14.94
CA THR A 95 11.48 -21.76 14.84
C THR A 95 11.97 -21.10 13.56
N ASP A 96 11.31 -21.34 12.43
CA ASP A 96 11.63 -20.74 11.15
C ASP A 96 11.43 -19.22 11.15
N TRP A 97 10.39 -18.75 11.85
CA TRP A 97 10.19 -17.33 12.11
C TRP A 97 11.31 -16.74 12.94
N ARG A 98 11.64 -17.33 14.10
CA ARG A 98 12.72 -16.85 14.97
C ARG A 98 14.08 -16.79 14.26
N ALA A 99 14.36 -17.78 13.41
CA ALA A 99 15.58 -17.81 12.61
C ALA A 99 15.59 -16.80 11.44
N LEU A 100 14.41 -16.38 10.96
CA LEU A 100 14.27 -15.30 9.98
C LEU A 100 14.46 -13.93 10.67
N GLU A 101 13.90 -13.78 11.87
CA GLU A 101 13.97 -12.59 12.72
C GLU A 101 15.40 -12.33 13.21
N SER A 102 16.10 -13.36 13.71
CA SER A 102 17.49 -13.26 14.16
C SER A 102 18.50 -13.01 13.04
N GLY A 103 18.08 -13.17 11.78
CA GLY A 103 18.95 -13.05 10.62
C GLY A 103 19.86 -14.26 10.37
N GLU A 104 19.84 -15.28 11.25
CA GLU A 104 20.72 -16.46 11.17
C GLU A 104 20.61 -17.24 9.86
N ARG A 105 19.45 -17.20 9.19
CA ARG A 105 19.21 -18.01 7.98
C ARG A 105 19.25 -17.23 6.66
N MET A 106 19.43 -15.91 6.66
CA MET A 106 19.26 -15.10 5.44
C MET A 106 20.13 -13.83 5.42
N GLU A 107 21.31 -13.93 4.81
CA GLU A 107 21.91 -12.83 4.03
C GLU A 107 21.17 -12.76 2.68
N GLY A 108 20.13 -11.93 2.61
CA GLY A 108 19.31 -11.85 1.42
C GLY A 108 18.55 -10.53 1.32
N SER A 109 18.21 -10.16 0.09
CA SER A 109 17.44 -8.95 -0.23
C SER A 109 16.20 -8.82 0.66
N LYS A 110 15.91 -7.60 1.13
CA LYS A 110 14.74 -7.26 1.96
C LYS A 110 13.42 -7.77 1.36
N ILE A 111 13.34 -7.86 0.04
CA ILE A 111 12.17 -8.39 -0.69
C ILE A 111 11.98 -9.88 -0.41
N LEU A 112 13.06 -10.66 -0.38
CA LEU A 112 13.02 -12.10 -0.14
C LEU A 112 12.62 -12.40 1.31
N LYS A 113 13.13 -11.62 2.27
CA LYS A 113 12.72 -11.70 3.69
C LYS A 113 11.23 -11.42 3.85
N GLN A 114 10.71 -10.36 3.21
CA GLN A 114 9.28 -10.04 3.26
C GLN A 114 8.41 -11.14 2.63
N LYS A 115 8.81 -11.70 1.49
CA LYS A 115 8.08 -12.81 0.85
C LYS A 115 8.02 -14.02 1.79
N ARG A 116 9.14 -14.39 2.39
CA ARG A 116 9.22 -15.51 3.34
C ARG A 116 8.37 -15.27 4.59
N ALA A 117 8.38 -14.06 5.13
CA ALA A 117 7.50 -13.69 6.25
C ALA A 117 6.01 -13.84 5.88
N LYS A 118 5.59 -13.42 4.68
CA LYS A 118 4.21 -13.63 4.21
C LYS A 118 3.85 -15.11 4.05
N ASP A 119 4.77 -15.93 3.57
CA ASP A 119 4.54 -17.37 3.41
C ASP A 119 4.46 -18.06 4.78
N LEU A 120 5.32 -17.68 5.73
CA LEU A 120 5.24 -18.12 7.13
C LEU A 120 3.92 -17.70 7.77
N LEU A 121 3.45 -16.45 7.59
CA LEU A 121 2.16 -16.00 8.12
C LEU A 121 1.01 -16.90 7.67
N ARG A 122 0.95 -17.22 6.37
CA ARG A 122 -0.07 -18.11 5.81
C ARG A 122 0.03 -19.51 6.39
N ALA A 123 1.24 -20.05 6.54
CA ALA A 123 1.46 -21.36 7.14
C ALA A 123 1.00 -21.38 8.62
N THR A 124 1.39 -20.38 9.40
CA THR A 124 1.00 -20.23 10.82
C THR A 124 -0.52 -20.14 10.97
N GLN A 125 -1.20 -19.35 10.13
CA GLN A 125 -2.66 -19.21 10.14
C GLN A 125 -3.37 -20.53 9.77
N ARG A 126 -2.84 -21.27 8.78
CA ARG A 126 -3.36 -22.60 8.42
C ARG A 126 -3.23 -23.60 9.56
N GLU A 127 -2.07 -23.67 10.20
CA GLU A 127 -1.86 -24.56 11.35
C GLU A 127 -2.75 -24.18 12.54
N GLN A 128 -2.97 -22.88 12.78
CA GLN A 128 -3.91 -22.43 13.80
C GLN A 128 -5.33 -22.96 13.53
N ALA A 129 -5.81 -22.89 12.28
CA ALA A 129 -7.11 -23.43 11.89
C ALA A 129 -7.16 -24.97 12.05
N MET A 130 -6.13 -25.68 11.61
CA MET A 130 -6.05 -27.15 11.73
C MET A 130 -6.03 -27.62 13.19
N LEU A 131 -5.32 -26.92 14.07
CA LEU A 131 -5.30 -27.21 15.51
C LEU A 131 -6.68 -26.98 16.14
N LEU A 132 -7.36 -25.88 15.82
CA LEU A 132 -8.73 -25.61 16.31
C LEU A 132 -9.70 -26.69 15.87
N ARG A 133 -9.61 -27.10 14.60
CA ARG A 133 -10.44 -28.16 14.03
C ARG A 133 -10.20 -29.51 14.69
N THR A 134 -8.94 -29.85 14.91
CA THR A 134 -8.55 -31.10 15.58
C THR A 134 -9.03 -31.08 17.05
N ALA A 135 -8.95 -29.92 17.71
CA ALA A 135 -9.52 -29.73 19.06
C ALA A 135 -11.03 -29.95 19.10
N ALA A 136 -11.76 -29.35 18.16
CA ALA A 136 -13.21 -29.48 18.07
C ALA A 136 -13.59 -30.96 17.89
N ARG A 137 -12.93 -31.68 16.97
CA ARG A 137 -13.13 -33.12 16.77
C ARG A 137 -12.84 -33.92 18.04
N TYR A 138 -11.75 -33.61 18.73
CA TYR A 138 -11.37 -34.28 19.96
C TYR A 138 -12.44 -34.13 21.04
N VAL A 139 -12.95 -32.91 21.23
CA VAL A 139 -14.05 -32.60 22.16
C VAL A 139 -15.35 -33.30 21.74
N THR A 140 -15.71 -33.27 20.46
CA THR A 140 -16.92 -33.93 19.94
C THR A 140 -16.90 -35.43 20.20
N VAL A 141 -15.81 -36.13 19.87
CA VAL A 141 -15.68 -37.59 20.11
C VAL A 141 -15.78 -37.88 21.61
N THR A 142 -15.10 -37.09 22.43
CA THR A 142 -15.09 -37.25 23.89
C THR A 142 -16.49 -37.11 24.48
N LEU A 143 -17.24 -36.07 24.08
CA LEU A 143 -18.57 -35.80 24.61
C LEU A 143 -19.62 -36.81 24.12
N ALA A 144 -19.60 -37.13 22.82
CA ALA A 144 -20.57 -38.01 22.19
C ALA A 144 -20.52 -39.44 22.73
N TYR A 145 -19.34 -39.90 23.15
CA TYR A 145 -19.12 -41.28 23.60
C TYR A 145 -18.79 -41.41 25.11
N SER A 146 -19.12 -40.38 25.90
CA SER A 146 -19.04 -40.42 27.38
C SER A 146 -19.88 -41.56 28.00
N SER A 147 -20.97 -41.95 27.33
CA SER A 147 -21.80 -43.10 27.72
C SER A 147 -21.11 -44.44 27.42
N ALA A 148 -20.38 -44.56 26.30
CA ALA A 148 -19.60 -45.75 25.95
C ALA A 148 -18.42 -45.97 26.91
N ALA A 149 -17.76 -44.89 27.33
CA ALA A 149 -16.76 -44.93 28.41
C ALA A 149 -17.32 -45.52 29.71
N SER A 150 -18.52 -45.07 30.08
CA SER A 150 -19.19 -45.48 31.31
C SER A 150 -19.58 -46.96 31.26
N LYS A 151 -20.08 -47.44 30.10
CA LYS A 151 -20.37 -48.87 29.87
C LYS A 151 -19.11 -49.75 29.94
N ALA A 152 -17.97 -49.23 29.49
CA ALA A 152 -16.68 -49.93 29.54
C ALA A 152 -16.03 -49.95 30.94
N LYS A 153 -16.70 -49.45 31.98
CA LYS A 153 -16.20 -49.38 33.38
C LYS A 153 -14.86 -48.68 33.54
N ILE A 154 -14.52 -47.78 32.63
CA ILE A 154 -13.27 -47.02 32.77
C ILE A 154 -13.47 -45.93 33.81
N PRO A 155 -12.53 -45.73 34.75
CA PRO A 155 -12.57 -44.63 35.68
C PRO A 155 -12.66 -43.30 34.93
N GLN A 156 -13.74 -42.56 35.16
CA GLN A 156 -13.94 -41.23 34.55
C GLN A 156 -12.73 -40.32 34.81
N SER A 157 -12.13 -40.39 36.00
CA SER A 157 -10.97 -39.58 36.39
C SER A 157 -9.77 -39.73 35.44
N GLU A 158 -9.42 -40.95 35.06
CA GLU A 158 -8.26 -41.20 34.19
C GLU A 158 -8.50 -40.70 32.76
N GLN A 159 -9.72 -40.87 32.25
CA GLN A 159 -10.11 -40.35 30.94
C GLN A 159 -10.09 -38.83 30.93
N PHE A 160 -10.76 -38.20 31.89
CA PHE A 160 -10.83 -36.75 32.01
C PHE A 160 -9.43 -36.14 32.16
N GLU A 161 -8.51 -36.77 32.89
CA GLU A 161 -7.13 -36.29 32.98
C GLU A 161 -6.34 -36.42 31.67
N LYS A 162 -6.55 -37.50 30.89
CA LYS A 162 -5.94 -37.62 29.55
C LYS A 162 -6.48 -36.55 28.60
N ILE A 163 -7.79 -36.30 28.62
CA ILE A 163 -8.46 -35.25 27.84
C ILE A 163 -7.96 -33.87 28.24
N ARG A 164 -7.91 -33.59 29.55
CA ARG A 164 -7.47 -32.32 30.13
C ARG A 164 -6.02 -32.03 29.72
N ARG A 165 -5.11 -33.00 29.84
CA ARG A 165 -3.71 -32.84 29.41
C ARG A 165 -3.61 -32.51 27.92
N SER A 166 -4.34 -33.22 27.06
CA SER A 166 -4.39 -32.94 25.62
C SER A 166 -4.90 -31.53 25.33
N LEU A 167 -6.00 -31.10 25.98
CA LEU A 167 -6.59 -29.75 25.83
C LEU A 167 -5.67 -28.63 26.36
N ILE A 168 -4.88 -28.88 27.41
CA ILE A 168 -3.89 -27.92 27.91
C ILE A 168 -2.75 -27.77 26.90
N GLY A 169 -2.23 -28.89 26.36
CA GLY A 169 -1.23 -28.86 25.28
C GLY A 169 -1.73 -28.12 24.04
N LEU A 170 -3.02 -28.30 23.74
CA LEU A 170 -3.80 -27.55 22.75
C LEU A 170 -3.66 -26.06 22.88
N ARG A 171 -4.04 -25.58 24.06
CA ARG A 171 -4.08 -24.16 24.36
C ARG A 171 -2.69 -23.57 24.31
N ARG A 172 -1.69 -24.26 24.86
CA ARG A 172 -0.28 -23.80 24.84
C ARG A 172 0.24 -23.62 23.42
N THR A 173 0.06 -24.63 22.56
CA THR A 173 0.53 -24.59 21.17
C THR A 173 -0.18 -23.49 20.38
N ARG A 174 -1.49 -23.36 20.57
CA ARG A 174 -2.28 -22.28 19.94
C ARG A 174 -1.83 -20.89 20.40
N THR A 175 -1.60 -20.68 21.70
CA THR A 175 -1.13 -19.39 22.21
C THR A 175 0.24 -19.05 21.65
N SER A 176 1.16 -20.02 21.59
CA SER A 176 2.49 -19.83 20.98
C SER A 176 2.40 -19.42 19.50
N LEU A 177 1.52 -20.06 18.73
CA LEU A 177 1.27 -19.68 17.33
C LEU A 177 0.66 -18.29 17.22
N ALA A 178 -0.29 -17.94 18.08
CA ALA A 178 -0.92 -16.61 18.06
C ALA A 178 0.09 -15.49 18.30
N VAL A 179 1.05 -15.70 19.22
CA VAL A 179 2.18 -14.78 19.41
C VAL A 179 3.02 -14.71 18.13
N THR A 180 3.34 -15.85 17.51
CA THR A 180 4.10 -15.89 16.25
C THR A 180 3.37 -15.15 15.11
N VAL A 181 2.04 -15.28 15.01
CA VAL A 181 1.23 -14.53 14.03
C VAL A 181 1.38 -13.03 14.26
N ALA A 182 1.17 -12.57 15.50
CA ALA A 182 1.28 -11.16 15.85
C ALA A 182 2.69 -10.61 15.55
N ASP A 183 3.74 -11.36 15.90
CA ASP A 183 5.13 -10.98 15.60
C ASP A 183 5.35 -10.79 14.08
N ILE A 184 4.85 -11.72 13.26
CA ILE A 184 4.97 -11.64 11.79
C ILE A 184 4.17 -10.47 11.22
N GLU A 185 2.95 -10.24 11.72
CA GLU A 185 2.09 -9.15 11.29
C GLU A 185 2.73 -7.79 11.58
N ASN A 186 3.23 -7.59 12.80
CA ASN A 186 3.94 -6.39 13.21
C ASN A 186 5.15 -6.12 12.32
N TYR A 187 5.97 -7.15 12.05
CA TYR A 187 7.12 -7.02 11.16
C TYR A 187 6.73 -6.61 9.73
N LEU A 188 5.65 -7.17 9.20
CA LEU A 188 5.18 -6.82 7.85
C LEU A 188 4.62 -5.40 7.79
N GLU A 189 3.99 -4.94 8.86
CA GLU A 189 3.51 -3.57 9.03
C GLU A 189 4.66 -2.56 9.14
N GLU A 190 5.68 -2.86 9.94
CA GLU A 190 6.90 -2.04 10.02
C GLU A 190 7.56 -1.86 8.65
N ILE A 191 7.67 -2.94 7.87
CA ILE A 191 8.20 -2.85 6.49
C ILE A 191 7.33 -1.95 5.61
N HIS A 192 6.01 -2.04 5.76
CA HIS A 192 5.09 -1.20 5.00
C HIS A 192 5.28 0.29 5.35
N ASN A 193 5.35 0.60 6.65
CA ASN A 193 5.53 1.95 7.16
C ASN A 193 6.89 2.54 6.72
N LEU A 194 7.97 1.77 6.83
CA LEU A 194 9.29 2.18 6.33
C LEU A 194 9.31 2.49 4.83
N ARG A 195 8.50 1.79 4.02
CA ARG A 195 8.37 2.09 2.58
C ARG A 195 7.59 3.38 2.35
N ALA A 196 6.51 3.59 3.08
CA ALA A 196 5.72 4.81 3.01
C ALA A 196 6.59 6.02 3.40
N ASP A 197 7.36 5.92 4.47
CA ASP A 197 8.26 6.98 4.92
C ASP A 197 9.39 7.24 3.93
N LYS A 198 9.99 6.19 3.35
CA LYS A 198 10.95 6.36 2.26
C LYS A 198 10.34 7.12 1.07
N GLN A 199 9.10 6.82 0.71
CA GLN A 199 8.43 7.50 -0.39
C GLN A 199 8.13 8.97 -0.06
N ARG A 200 7.70 9.26 1.17
CA ARG A 200 7.51 10.64 1.64
C ARG A 200 8.81 11.44 1.63
N LEU A 201 9.90 10.85 2.10
CA LEU A 201 11.23 11.48 2.08
C LEU A 201 11.71 11.72 0.65
N GLN A 202 11.45 10.79 -0.27
CA GLN A 202 11.78 11.00 -1.68
C GLN A 202 11.00 12.18 -2.26
N GLN A 203 9.70 12.27 -2.01
CA GLN A 203 8.87 13.40 -2.47
C GLN A 203 9.35 14.73 -1.90
N ALA A 204 9.69 14.77 -0.61
CA ALA A 204 10.24 15.95 0.04
C ALA A 204 11.60 16.36 -0.56
N ASN A 205 12.46 15.40 -0.89
CA ASN A 205 13.72 15.69 -1.59
C ASN A 205 13.47 16.23 -3.00
N ASP A 206 12.56 15.62 -3.76
CA ASP A 206 12.21 16.09 -5.11
C ASP A 206 11.57 17.50 -5.08
N GLU A 207 10.90 17.88 -3.99
CA GLU A 207 10.43 19.25 -3.73
C GLU A 207 11.58 20.21 -3.42
N LEU A 208 12.48 19.83 -2.52
CA LEU A 208 13.65 20.64 -2.17
C LEU A 208 14.58 20.88 -3.37
N GLU A 209 14.75 19.89 -4.25
CA GLU A 209 15.53 20.04 -5.48
C GLU A 209 14.90 21.05 -6.43
N ARG A 210 13.57 21.03 -6.58
CA ARG A 210 12.83 22.01 -7.38
C ARG A 210 12.95 23.42 -6.81
N ASP A 211 12.80 23.57 -5.49
CA ASP A 211 12.96 24.86 -4.82
C ASP A 211 14.38 25.40 -4.96
N LEU A 212 15.39 24.54 -4.82
CA LEU A 212 16.78 24.91 -4.99
C LEU A 212 17.06 25.41 -6.42
N GLU A 213 16.49 24.76 -7.43
CA GLU A 213 16.61 25.20 -8.82
C GLU A 213 15.89 26.55 -9.06
N LEU A 214 14.70 26.75 -8.48
CA LEU A 214 14.00 28.04 -8.52
C LEU A 214 14.84 29.16 -7.88
N TRP A 215 15.46 28.90 -6.73
CA TRP A 215 16.31 29.87 -6.05
C TRP A 215 17.58 30.19 -6.84
N LYS A 216 18.20 29.19 -7.47
CA LYS A 216 19.35 29.42 -8.38
C LYS A 216 18.95 30.35 -9.52
N ASN A 217 17.86 30.05 -10.21
CA ASN A 217 17.36 30.87 -11.33
C ASN A 217 17.07 32.31 -10.89
N LYS A 218 16.40 32.48 -9.74
CA LYS A 218 16.10 33.80 -9.18
C LYS A 218 17.37 34.57 -8.79
N THR A 219 18.37 33.87 -8.26
CA THR A 219 19.66 34.49 -7.90
C THR A 219 20.42 34.92 -9.15
N GLN A 220 20.43 34.08 -10.19
CA GLN A 220 21.03 34.42 -11.47
C GLN A 220 20.35 35.63 -12.12
N GLN A 221 19.01 35.66 -12.18
CA GLN A 221 18.26 36.81 -12.69
C GLN A 221 18.62 38.10 -11.94
N ARG A 222 18.67 38.04 -10.61
CA ARG A 222 19.08 39.19 -9.79
C ARG A 222 20.53 39.61 -10.05
N SER A 223 21.45 38.68 -10.28
CA SER A 223 22.82 39.04 -10.63
C SER A 223 22.93 39.69 -12.02
N GLU A 224 22.13 39.23 -12.99
CA GLU A 224 22.08 39.82 -14.33
C GLU A 224 21.47 41.22 -14.28
N GLU A 225 20.38 41.41 -13.54
CA GLU A 225 19.76 42.72 -13.28
C GLU A 225 20.74 43.68 -12.58
N ALA A 226 21.45 43.22 -11.54
CA ALA A 226 22.45 44.03 -10.85
C ALA A 226 23.58 44.46 -11.79
N THR A 227 24.02 43.56 -12.68
CA THR A 227 25.04 43.88 -13.69
C THR A 227 24.56 44.95 -14.67
N ARG A 228 23.32 44.83 -15.17
CA ARG A 228 22.69 45.84 -16.04
C ARG A 228 22.59 47.21 -15.38
N LEU A 229 22.10 47.25 -14.13
CA LEU A 229 22.00 48.49 -13.35
C LEU A 229 23.37 49.12 -13.07
N THR A 230 24.42 48.31 -12.96
CA THR A 230 25.79 48.80 -12.76
C THR A 230 26.37 49.40 -14.05
N GLN A 231 25.97 48.91 -15.23
CA GLN A 231 26.43 49.42 -16.54
C GLN A 231 25.69 50.67 -17.00
N GLN A 232 24.43 50.84 -16.57
CA GLN A 232 23.57 51.97 -16.95
C GLN A 232 24.18 53.38 -16.70
N PRO A 233 24.87 53.66 -15.59
CA PRO A 233 25.48 54.97 -15.35
C PRO A 233 26.60 55.28 -16.35
N ASP A 234 27.36 54.29 -16.78
CA ASP A 234 28.43 54.47 -17.76
C ASP A 234 27.85 54.78 -19.14
N GLU A 235 26.76 54.09 -19.54
CA GLU A 235 26.02 54.41 -20.76
C GLU A 235 25.43 55.83 -20.72
N LEU A 236 24.82 56.21 -19.60
CA LEU A 236 24.27 57.56 -19.42
C LEU A 236 25.35 58.64 -19.44
N ARG A 237 26.55 58.36 -18.88
CA ARG A 237 27.70 59.27 -18.95
C ARG A 237 28.19 59.47 -20.38
N LEU A 238 28.28 58.39 -21.17
CA LEU A 238 28.63 58.48 -22.58
C LEU A 238 27.62 59.36 -23.34
N ALA A 239 26.31 59.11 -23.15
CA ALA A 239 25.27 59.93 -23.75
C ALA A 239 25.33 61.40 -23.30
N GLU A 240 25.62 61.67 -22.02
CA GLU A 240 25.80 63.03 -21.50
C GLU A 240 26.98 63.73 -22.19
N THR A 241 28.12 63.05 -22.35
CA THR A 241 29.29 63.62 -23.03
C THR A 241 29.01 63.94 -24.50
N ASP A 242 28.25 63.10 -25.20
CA ASP A 242 27.85 63.36 -26.58
C ASP A 242 26.92 64.57 -26.70
N VAL A 243 25.93 64.69 -25.80
CA VAL A 243 25.03 65.85 -25.73
C VAL A 243 25.81 67.13 -25.42
N GLN A 244 26.76 67.08 -24.48
CA GLN A 244 27.62 68.23 -24.16
C GLN A 244 28.46 68.65 -25.36
N ARG A 245 28.98 67.69 -26.14
CA ARG A 245 29.72 67.97 -27.38
C ARG A 245 28.84 68.64 -28.44
N GLN A 246 27.63 68.14 -28.64
CA GLN A 246 26.66 68.75 -29.56
C GLN A 246 26.29 70.17 -29.12
N LEU A 247 26.05 70.40 -27.83
CA LEU A 247 25.78 71.73 -27.29
C LEU A 247 26.95 72.70 -27.49
N ALA A 248 28.20 72.24 -27.28
CA ALA A 248 29.38 73.05 -27.53
C ALA A 248 29.50 73.46 -29.01
N GLU A 249 29.20 72.53 -29.93
CA GLU A 249 29.20 72.81 -31.36
C GLU A 249 28.12 73.81 -31.77
N VAL A 250 26.88 73.66 -31.27
CA VAL A 250 25.80 74.62 -31.51
C VAL A 250 26.17 76.01 -30.94
N ARG A 251 26.77 76.07 -29.76
CA ARG A 251 27.26 77.33 -29.16
C ARG A 251 28.33 77.98 -30.02
N ARG A 252 29.28 77.19 -30.55
CA ARG A 252 30.31 77.67 -31.48
C ARG A 252 29.67 78.29 -32.73
N GLN A 253 28.73 77.58 -33.35
CA GLN A 253 28.01 78.07 -34.53
C GLN A 253 27.22 79.35 -34.25
N LEU A 254 26.59 79.45 -33.07
CA LEU A 254 25.88 80.67 -32.66
C LEU A 254 26.83 81.85 -32.50
N GLU A 255 27.99 81.64 -31.86
CA GLU A 255 28.98 82.71 -31.68
C GLU A 255 29.60 83.14 -33.03
N GLU A 256 29.85 82.20 -33.93
CA GLU A 256 30.28 82.46 -35.30
C GLU A 256 29.28 83.29 -36.11
N GLN A 257 27.97 83.14 -35.85
CA GLN A 257 26.94 84.02 -36.44
C GLN A 257 26.84 85.36 -35.71
N ARG A 258 27.11 85.39 -34.40
CA ARG A 258 27.00 86.60 -33.58
C ARG A 258 28.12 87.59 -33.85
N GLN A 259 29.35 87.13 -34.06
CA GLN A 259 30.51 87.97 -34.39
C GLN A 259 30.30 88.89 -35.60
N PRO A 260 29.86 88.40 -36.78
CA PRO A 260 29.59 89.27 -37.91
C PRO A 260 28.46 90.25 -37.62
N ILE A 261 27.40 89.86 -36.91
CA ILE A 261 26.31 90.77 -36.51
C ILE A 261 26.83 91.91 -35.61
N GLN A 262 27.71 91.61 -34.65
CA GLN A 262 28.34 92.62 -33.80
C GLN A 262 29.31 93.52 -34.57
N LEU A 263 30.05 92.97 -35.55
CA LEU A 263 30.91 93.77 -36.42
C LEU A 263 30.08 94.69 -37.32
N TYR A 264 28.99 94.20 -37.91
CA TYR A 264 28.04 95.03 -38.67
C TYR A 264 27.45 96.16 -37.82
N SER A 265 27.02 95.89 -36.59
CA SER A 265 26.47 96.92 -35.72
C SER A 265 27.53 97.96 -35.28
N LEU A 266 28.78 97.55 -35.08
CA LEU A 266 29.88 98.46 -34.77
C LEU A 266 30.26 99.35 -35.96
N VAL A 267 30.30 98.79 -37.17
CA VAL A 267 30.54 99.53 -38.42
C VAL A 267 29.41 100.53 -38.66
N LEU A 268 28.15 100.09 -38.56
CA LEU A 268 26.98 100.98 -38.69
C LEU A 268 26.98 102.06 -37.61
N GLY A 269 27.25 101.72 -36.34
CA GLY A 269 27.32 102.69 -35.24
C GLY A 269 28.47 103.70 -35.34
N LYS A 270 29.57 103.37 -36.04
CA LYS A 270 30.62 104.32 -36.42
C LYS A 270 30.21 105.17 -37.61
N PHE A 271 29.51 104.60 -38.58
CA PHE A 271 29.02 105.31 -39.76
C PHE A 271 27.99 106.39 -39.38
N PHE A 272 27.07 106.09 -38.46
CA PHE A 272 26.11 107.07 -37.95
C PHE A 272 26.75 108.17 -37.10
N ARG A 273 27.87 107.90 -36.41
CA ARG A 273 28.62 108.90 -35.62
C ARG A 273 29.53 109.83 -36.44
N MET A 274 29.76 109.54 -37.73
CA MET A 274 30.51 110.42 -38.63
C MET A 274 29.59 111.35 -39.45
N ASN A 275 28.27 111.22 -39.31
CA ASN A 275 27.26 112.03 -40.01
C ASN A 275 26.49 112.97 -39.07
N GLU A 276 26.99 113.20 -37.86
CA GLU A 276 26.62 114.31 -36.95
C GLU A 276 27.76 115.34 -36.94
#